data_AF-A0AA36HNQ2-F1
#
_entry.id   AF-A0AA36HNQ2-F1
#
_cell.length_a   1.000
_cell.length_b   1.000
_cell.length_c   1.000
_cell.angle_alpha   90.00
_cell.angle_beta   90.00
_cell.angle_gamma   90.00
#
_symmetry.space_group_name_H-M   'P 1'
#
loop_
_entity.id
_entity.type
_entity.pdbx_description
1 polymer ?
#
loop_
_entity_poly.entity_id
_entity_poly.type
_entity_poly.pdbx_seq_one_letter_code
_entity_poly.pdbx_strand_id
1 'polypeptide(L)'
;MDEATACTEGMKVLQLEQPMLVHKEAGCNNLVPYNLQLFIVPKGSNKHDIIKHVKFVDGTRVLRSAILRMCHGQALQVDLQGKFREGGRALQYMLEGPEENSKGQFTTWTEEQVNDPNGPLYKWDKGTIKEFLRVLADQGSQANTINDWPLTLKSLTPWGLNIVIAPILPHVLSHVVVWVGKSHVGKSPVSYALSSVVSAYWLIQEDKNESPRFQTANHLDYFRKEKGRKTKPRVFDDGNLNLEHPAAVKAVTEVDGVDRKTMARYNASSYEKNQLYQICSNPYDRTVEPPMSPHATSDTVPFDIFFKLVRPSFHKEFDEEDLMGVFKRSVFVVFTEVGIYIRLPGTKRDPVKRHAWPEDDVGMISPAARPTLAAYKQGNFTRPPASYDQDLQWSLNLLQAGLDGEDVPFCTTTKGTELFSGRKYIEEPKMKVPETAKSEDYL
;
A
#
# COMPACT_ATOMS: atom_id res chain seq x y z
N MET A 1 -23.40 -55.40 -11.85
CA MET A 1 -22.96 -54.01 -12.07
C MET A 1 -21.52 -54.00 -11.64
N ASP A 2 -20.61 -54.12 -12.60
CA ASP A 2 -19.19 -54.13 -12.30
C ASP A 2 -18.76 -52.68 -12.11
N GLU A 3 -18.33 -52.34 -10.90
CA GLU A 3 -17.74 -51.04 -10.59
C GLU A 3 -16.41 -50.91 -11.33
N ALA A 4 -16.42 -50.15 -12.44
CA ALA A 4 -15.20 -49.73 -13.09
C ALA A 4 -14.46 -48.75 -12.16
N THR A 5 -13.46 -49.26 -11.43
CA THR A 5 -12.51 -48.43 -10.69
C THR A 5 -11.62 -47.72 -11.73
N ALA A 6 -11.88 -46.43 -11.97
CA ALA A 6 -11.07 -45.64 -12.89
C ALA A 6 -9.68 -45.43 -12.28
N CYS A 7 -8.67 -46.08 -12.85
CA CYS A 7 -7.25 -45.83 -12.56
C CYS A 7 -6.89 -44.45 -13.13
N THR A 8 -6.82 -43.43 -12.28
CA THR A 8 -6.57 -42.02 -12.66
C THR A 8 -5.09 -41.64 -12.67
N GLU A 9 -4.17 -42.58 -12.48
CA GLU A 9 -2.72 -42.31 -12.53
C GLU A 9 -2.32 -41.74 -13.89
N GLY A 10 -1.83 -40.49 -13.88
CA GLY A 10 -1.37 -39.76 -15.07
C GLY A 10 -2.43 -38.89 -15.78
N MET A 11 -3.69 -38.87 -15.31
CA MET A 11 -4.73 -38.01 -15.89
C MET A 11 -4.72 -36.62 -15.25
N LYS A 12 -4.66 -35.56 -16.07
CA LYS A 12 -4.98 -34.20 -15.62
C LYS A 12 -6.48 -33.98 -15.73
N VAL A 13 -7.11 -33.63 -14.60
CA VAL A 13 -8.54 -33.30 -14.52
C VAL A 13 -8.68 -31.80 -14.37
N LEU A 14 -9.45 -31.19 -15.27
CA LEU A 14 -9.88 -29.80 -15.15
C LEU A 14 -11.38 -29.81 -14.83
N GLN A 15 -11.71 -29.31 -13.64
CA GLN A 15 -13.08 -29.11 -13.20
C GLN A 15 -13.37 -27.62 -13.16
N LEU A 16 -14.47 -27.21 -13.77
CA LEU A 16 -14.94 -25.83 -13.66
C LEU A 16 -15.57 -25.63 -12.28
N GLU A 17 -15.22 -24.52 -11.61
CA GLU A 17 -15.67 -24.21 -10.25
C GLU A 17 -17.18 -23.89 -10.18
N GLN A 18 -17.80 -23.51 -11.30
CA GLN A 18 -19.21 -23.13 -11.36
C GLN A 18 -19.99 -24.00 -12.36
N PRO A 19 -21.21 -24.45 -12.00
CA PRO A 19 -22.07 -25.21 -12.90
C PRO A 19 -22.50 -24.35 -14.09
N MET A 20 -22.51 -24.95 -15.27
CA MET A 20 -22.93 -24.32 -16.52
C MET A 20 -24.42 -24.56 -16.77
N LEU A 21 -25.07 -23.70 -17.56
CA LEU A 21 -26.51 -23.79 -17.85
C LEU A 21 -26.76 -24.23 -19.30
N VAL A 22 -27.75 -25.11 -19.51
CA VAL A 22 -28.25 -25.48 -20.84
C VAL A 22 -29.77 -25.36 -20.92
N HIS A 23 -30.29 -24.90 -22.05
CA HIS A 23 -31.73 -24.84 -22.27
C HIS A 23 -32.34 -26.24 -22.33
N LYS A 24 -33.45 -26.41 -21.59
CA LYS A 24 -34.25 -27.64 -21.61
C LYS A 24 -34.85 -27.90 -23.00
N GLU A 25 -35.29 -26.85 -23.69
CA GLU A 25 -35.86 -26.86 -25.05
C GLU A 25 -35.50 -25.58 -25.82
N ALA A 26 -35.48 -25.63 -27.16
CA ALA A 26 -35.21 -24.46 -28.00
C ALA A 26 -36.36 -23.43 -27.83
N GLY A 27 -36.03 -22.22 -27.37
CA GLY A 27 -37.02 -21.16 -27.10
C GLY A 27 -37.67 -21.20 -25.71
N CYS A 28 -37.26 -22.11 -24.82
CA CYS A 28 -37.72 -22.13 -23.43
C CYS A 28 -36.72 -21.47 -22.47
N ASN A 29 -37.23 -20.69 -21.52
CA ASN A 29 -36.43 -20.05 -20.45
C ASN A 29 -36.01 -21.02 -19.32
N ASN A 30 -36.39 -22.29 -19.41
CA ASN A 30 -36.03 -23.30 -18.41
C ASN A 30 -34.58 -23.76 -18.64
N LEU A 31 -33.68 -23.33 -17.75
CA LEU A 31 -32.27 -23.69 -17.76
C LEU A 31 -32.01 -24.87 -16.82
N VAL A 32 -31.15 -25.79 -17.26
CA VAL A 32 -30.69 -26.96 -16.50
C VAL A 32 -29.21 -26.77 -16.16
N PRO A 33 -28.83 -26.83 -14.87
CA PRO A 33 -27.44 -26.83 -14.48
C PRO A 33 -26.77 -28.18 -14.81
N TYR A 34 -25.53 -28.12 -15.28
CA TYR A 34 -24.65 -29.27 -15.47
C TYR A 34 -23.22 -28.95 -15.06
N ASN A 35 -22.49 -29.97 -14.64
CA ASN A 35 -21.05 -29.88 -14.39
C ASN A 35 -20.28 -30.48 -15.58
N LEU A 36 -19.22 -29.80 -16.00
CA LEU A 36 -18.31 -30.29 -17.02
C LEU A 36 -16.96 -30.64 -16.38
N GLN A 37 -16.50 -31.86 -16.63
CA GLN A 37 -15.15 -32.31 -16.32
C GLN A 37 -14.44 -32.64 -17.63
N LEU A 38 -13.20 -32.19 -17.76
CA LEU A 38 -12.33 -32.53 -18.88
C LEU A 38 -11.23 -33.46 -18.39
N PHE A 39 -11.07 -34.60 -19.05
CA PHE A 39 -9.96 -35.52 -18.85
C PHE A 39 -9.01 -35.41 -20.03
N ILE A 40 -7.73 -35.15 -19.74
CA ILE A 40 -6.68 -35.13 -20.75
C ILE A 40 -5.92 -36.45 -20.63
N VAL A 41 -5.99 -37.28 -21.66
CA VAL A 41 -5.43 -38.64 -21.68
C VAL A 41 -4.25 -38.69 -22.64
N PRO A 42 -3.02 -38.92 -22.16
CA PRO A 42 -1.85 -39.03 -23.02
C PRO A 42 -1.93 -40.29 -23.90
N LYS A 43 -1.55 -40.17 -25.18
CA LYS A 43 -1.55 -41.23 -26.19
C LYS A 43 -0.17 -41.45 -26.84
N GLY A 44 0.87 -40.85 -26.28
CA GLY A 44 2.24 -40.85 -26.78
C GLY A 44 2.95 -39.53 -26.51
N SER A 45 4.18 -39.36 -26.99
CA SER A 45 5.08 -38.24 -26.64
C SER A 45 4.55 -36.84 -26.98
N ASN A 46 3.49 -36.72 -27.81
CA ASN A 46 2.88 -35.43 -28.16
C ASN A 46 1.41 -35.54 -28.60
N LYS A 47 0.69 -36.60 -28.21
CA LYS A 47 -0.75 -36.76 -28.53
C LYS A 47 -1.56 -36.92 -27.25
N HIS A 48 -2.67 -36.20 -27.17
CA HIS A 48 -3.61 -36.29 -26.06
C HIS A 48 -5.03 -36.47 -26.62
N ASP A 49 -5.78 -37.40 -26.03
CA ASP A 49 -7.23 -37.48 -26.21
C ASP A 49 -7.89 -36.61 -25.12
N ILE A 50 -8.87 -35.78 -25.49
CA ILE A 50 -9.65 -34.98 -24.54
C ILE A 50 -11.03 -35.60 -24.41
N ILE A 51 -11.36 -36.06 -23.20
CA ILE A 51 -12.65 -36.64 -22.89
C ILE A 51 -13.49 -35.60 -22.15
N LYS A 52 -14.66 -35.28 -22.70
CA LYS A 52 -15.65 -34.42 -22.05
C LYS A 52 -16.61 -35.28 -21.25
N HIS A 53 -16.68 -35.05 -19.94
CA HIS A 53 -17.66 -35.67 -19.06
C HIS A 53 -18.65 -34.62 -18.59
N VAL A 54 -19.91 -34.78 -19.00
CA VAL A 54 -21.01 -33.87 -18.68
C VAL A 54 -21.91 -34.56 -17.67
N LYS A 55 -21.99 -34.00 -16.46
CA LYS A 55 -22.84 -34.53 -15.39
C LYS A 55 -24.03 -33.60 -15.16
N PHE A 56 -25.23 -34.11 -15.43
CA PHE A 56 -26.48 -33.42 -15.10
C PHE A 56 -26.93 -33.75 -13.68
N VAL A 57 -27.81 -32.93 -13.12
CA VAL A 57 -28.48 -33.22 -11.84
C VAL A 57 -29.45 -34.39 -12.00
N ASP A 58 -29.49 -35.29 -11.02
CA ASP A 58 -30.35 -36.48 -11.04
C ASP A 58 -31.82 -36.12 -11.27
N GLY A 59 -32.51 -36.93 -12.09
CA GLY A 59 -33.90 -36.71 -12.46
C GLY A 59 -34.12 -35.65 -13.55
N THR A 60 -33.06 -35.01 -14.06
CA THR A 60 -33.22 -33.98 -15.09
C THR A 60 -33.46 -34.57 -16.47
N ARG A 61 -34.53 -34.13 -17.14
CA ARG A 61 -34.82 -34.46 -18.54
C ARG A 61 -34.15 -33.44 -19.46
N VAL A 62 -33.18 -33.89 -20.24
CA VAL A 62 -32.45 -33.09 -21.24
C VAL A 62 -32.72 -33.67 -22.63
N LEU A 63 -32.89 -32.81 -23.63
CA LEU A 63 -33.10 -33.26 -25.01
C LEU A 63 -31.90 -34.05 -25.52
N ARG A 64 -32.16 -35.20 -26.14
CA ARG A 64 -31.14 -36.01 -26.83
C ARG A 64 -30.33 -35.19 -27.83
N SER A 65 -30.96 -34.25 -28.53
CA SER A 65 -30.29 -33.34 -29.48
C SER A 65 -29.39 -32.30 -28.81
N ALA A 66 -29.66 -31.93 -27.54
CA ALA A 66 -28.76 -31.08 -26.75
C ALA A 66 -27.54 -31.89 -26.28
N ILE A 67 -27.75 -33.11 -25.79
CA ILE A 67 -26.67 -34.04 -25.41
C ILE A 67 -25.76 -34.32 -26.62
N LEU A 68 -26.33 -34.67 -27.77
CA LEU A 68 -25.55 -34.91 -28.99
C LEU A 68 -24.79 -33.67 -29.48
N ARG A 69 -25.37 -32.46 -29.32
CA ARG A 69 -24.64 -31.20 -29.61
C ARG A 69 -23.49 -30.93 -28.64
N MET A 70 -23.59 -31.36 -27.39
CA MET A 70 -22.48 -31.25 -26.44
C MET A 70 -21.37 -32.29 -26.70
N CYS A 71 -21.75 -33.48 -27.19
CA CYS A 71 -20.82 -34.56 -27.55
C CYS A 71 -20.13 -34.36 -28.92
N HIS A 72 -20.85 -33.81 -29.91
CA HIS A 72 -20.40 -33.70 -31.30
C HIS A 72 -20.29 -32.27 -31.83
N GLY A 73 -20.68 -31.26 -31.04
CA GLY A 73 -20.42 -29.87 -31.39
C GLY A 73 -18.92 -29.63 -31.55
N GLN A 74 -18.56 -28.62 -32.35
CA GLN A 74 -17.19 -28.10 -32.40
C GLN A 74 -16.65 -28.09 -30.97
N ALA A 75 -15.46 -28.69 -30.76
CA ALA A 75 -14.72 -28.53 -29.51
C ALA A 75 -14.91 -27.09 -29.09
N LEU A 76 -15.38 -26.87 -27.85
CA LEU A 76 -15.69 -25.53 -27.36
C LEU A 76 -14.45 -24.72 -27.68
N GLN A 77 -14.52 -23.92 -28.74
CA GLN A 77 -13.39 -23.14 -29.18
C GLN A 77 -13.41 -22.01 -28.16
N VAL A 78 -12.84 -22.29 -26.99
CA VAL A 78 -12.32 -21.22 -26.17
C VAL A 78 -11.18 -20.69 -27.03
N ASP A 79 -11.53 -19.73 -27.89
CA ASP A 79 -10.57 -19.00 -28.69
C ASP A 79 -9.78 -18.12 -27.72
N LEU A 80 -8.80 -18.75 -27.07
CA LEU A 80 -7.82 -18.07 -26.24
C LEU A 80 -6.66 -17.52 -27.09
N GLN A 81 -6.69 -17.63 -28.43
CA GLN A 81 -5.47 -17.44 -29.25
C GLN A 81 -5.61 -16.55 -30.50
N GLY A 82 -6.81 -16.13 -30.90
CA GLY A 82 -7.00 -14.99 -31.83
C GLY A 82 -7.37 -13.70 -31.08
N LYS A 83 -8.47 -13.75 -30.34
CA LYS A 83 -9.04 -12.58 -29.64
C LYS A 83 -8.27 -12.11 -28.40
N PHE A 84 -7.42 -12.94 -27.81
CA PHE A 84 -6.57 -12.51 -26.69
C PHE A 84 -5.46 -11.57 -27.14
N ARG A 85 -4.86 -11.82 -28.32
CA ARG A 85 -3.89 -10.90 -28.94
C ARG A 85 -4.56 -9.60 -29.39
N GLU A 86 -5.76 -9.69 -29.97
CA GLU A 86 -6.55 -8.51 -30.34
C GLU A 86 -7.03 -7.73 -29.12
N GLY A 87 -7.46 -8.40 -28.06
CA GLY A 87 -7.87 -7.79 -26.79
C GLY A 87 -6.71 -7.15 -26.03
N GLY A 88 -5.53 -7.80 -26.00
CA GLY A 88 -4.31 -7.22 -25.44
C GLY A 88 -3.82 -6.02 -26.24
N ARG A 89 -3.86 -6.09 -27.58
CA ARG A 89 -3.54 -4.97 -28.46
C ARG A 89 -4.53 -3.82 -28.30
N ALA A 90 -5.83 -4.11 -28.19
CA ALA A 90 -6.87 -3.13 -27.91
C ALA A 90 -6.69 -2.47 -26.54
N LEU A 91 -6.35 -3.24 -25.51
CA LEU A 91 -6.05 -2.72 -24.18
C LEU A 91 -4.84 -1.79 -24.20
N GLN A 92 -3.73 -2.23 -24.80
CA GLN A 92 -2.53 -1.41 -24.97
C GLN A 92 -2.85 -0.13 -25.75
N TYR A 93 -3.65 -0.24 -26.81
CA TYR A 93 -4.07 0.89 -27.63
C TYR A 93 -4.98 1.88 -26.87
N MET A 94 -5.80 1.40 -25.93
CA MET A 94 -6.55 2.27 -25.01
C MET A 94 -5.67 2.90 -23.94
N LEU A 95 -4.61 2.22 -23.47
CA LEU A 95 -3.62 2.79 -22.55
C LEU A 95 -2.81 3.93 -23.20
N GLU A 96 -2.62 3.86 -24.52
CA GLU A 96 -1.98 4.90 -25.35
C GLU A 96 -2.98 5.94 -25.90
N GLY A 97 -4.26 5.81 -25.52
CA GLY A 97 -5.33 6.72 -25.92
C GLY A 97 -5.23 8.10 -25.26
N PRO A 98 -6.22 8.98 -25.48
CA PRO A 98 -6.24 10.31 -24.88
C PRO A 98 -6.24 10.21 -23.34
N GLU A 99 -5.35 10.97 -22.70
CA GLU A 99 -5.20 11.00 -21.23
C GLU A 99 -6.20 11.93 -20.54
N GLU A 100 -6.76 12.91 -21.27
CA GLU A 100 -7.71 13.90 -20.75
C GLU A 100 -8.93 14.08 -21.66
N ASN A 101 -10.05 14.53 -21.07
CA ASN A 101 -11.32 14.74 -21.78
C ASN A 101 -11.83 16.19 -21.68
N SER A 102 -10.94 17.14 -21.43
CA SER A 102 -11.24 18.57 -21.22
C SER A 102 -11.97 19.22 -22.41
N LYS A 103 -11.81 18.69 -23.62
CA LYS A 103 -12.40 19.15 -24.89
C LYS A 103 -13.22 18.06 -25.59
N GLY A 104 -13.64 17.02 -24.87
CA GLY A 104 -14.42 15.91 -25.44
C GLY A 104 -13.59 14.89 -26.22
N GLN A 105 -12.27 14.86 -26.04
CA GLN A 105 -11.32 13.98 -26.74
C GLN A 105 -11.71 12.50 -26.64
N PHE A 106 -12.27 12.03 -25.53
CA PHE A 106 -12.69 10.63 -25.37
C PHE A 106 -13.81 10.28 -26.33
N THR A 107 -14.74 11.22 -26.55
CA THR A 107 -15.84 10.99 -27.46
C THR A 107 -15.36 10.97 -28.90
N THR A 108 -14.59 11.98 -29.30
CA THR A 108 -14.06 12.07 -30.68
C THR A 108 -13.18 10.86 -31.01
N TRP A 109 -12.21 10.56 -30.14
CA TRP A 109 -11.29 9.44 -30.35
C TRP A 109 -12.02 8.10 -30.36
N THR A 110 -12.94 7.85 -29.40
CA THR A 110 -13.70 6.58 -29.39
C THR A 110 -14.53 6.43 -30.67
N GLU A 111 -15.18 7.49 -31.15
CA GLU A 111 -15.95 7.45 -32.40
C GLU A 111 -15.08 7.14 -33.62
N GLU A 112 -13.87 7.68 -33.68
CA GLU A 112 -12.92 7.36 -34.75
C GLU A 112 -12.47 5.89 -34.68
N GLN A 113 -12.04 5.43 -33.50
CA GLN A 113 -11.41 4.12 -33.34
C GLN A 113 -12.37 2.94 -33.49
N VAL A 114 -13.63 3.08 -33.09
CA VAL A 114 -14.63 2.02 -33.26
C VAL A 114 -15.14 1.89 -34.70
N ASN A 115 -14.92 2.92 -35.52
CA ASN A 115 -15.36 2.96 -36.92
C ASN A 115 -14.22 2.72 -37.92
N ASP A 116 -12.95 2.70 -37.48
CA ASP A 116 -11.80 2.33 -38.33
C ASP A 116 -11.76 0.82 -38.59
N PRO A 117 -12.03 0.32 -39.80
CA PRO A 117 -12.04 -1.12 -40.11
C PRO A 117 -10.70 -1.83 -39.89
N ASN A 118 -9.60 -1.08 -39.84
CA ASN A 118 -8.25 -1.60 -39.62
C ASN A 118 -7.76 -1.37 -38.16
N GLY A 119 -8.55 -0.66 -37.37
CA GLY A 119 -8.23 -0.28 -35.99
C GLY A 119 -8.42 -1.43 -35.00
N PRO A 120 -7.63 -1.48 -33.91
CA PRO A 120 -7.72 -2.53 -32.91
C PRO A 120 -9.04 -2.49 -32.10
N LEU A 121 -9.76 -1.36 -32.15
CA LEU A 121 -11.04 -1.16 -31.46
C LEU A 121 -12.25 -1.22 -32.42
N TYR A 122 -12.06 -1.64 -33.67
CA TYR A 122 -13.14 -1.70 -34.64
C TYR A 122 -14.34 -2.50 -34.13
N LYS A 123 -15.53 -1.88 -34.15
CA LYS A 123 -16.80 -2.45 -33.63
C LYS A 123 -16.82 -2.78 -32.14
N TRP A 124 -15.85 -2.31 -31.35
CA TRP A 124 -15.93 -2.42 -29.89
C TRP A 124 -17.04 -1.53 -29.33
N ASP A 125 -17.52 -1.89 -28.14
CA ASP A 125 -18.55 -1.11 -27.46
C ASP A 125 -17.99 0.25 -27.00
N LYS A 126 -18.62 1.32 -27.50
CA LYS A 126 -18.23 2.71 -27.20
C LYS A 126 -18.36 3.03 -25.70
N GLY A 127 -19.37 2.47 -25.04
CA GLY A 127 -19.60 2.70 -23.61
C GLY A 127 -18.43 2.19 -22.78
N THR A 128 -17.99 0.97 -23.08
CA THR A 128 -16.87 0.30 -22.42
C THR A 128 -15.55 1.05 -22.62
N ILE A 129 -15.25 1.51 -23.84
CA ILE A 129 -14.02 2.26 -24.13
C ILE A 129 -14.03 3.60 -23.38
N LYS A 130 -15.13 4.36 -23.46
CA LYS A 130 -15.24 5.65 -22.76
C LYS A 130 -15.16 5.48 -21.24
N GLU A 131 -15.76 4.43 -20.70
CA GLU A 131 -15.65 4.12 -19.27
C GLU A 131 -14.21 3.78 -18.89
N PHE A 132 -13.51 2.99 -19.70
CA PHE A 132 -12.09 2.67 -19.47
C PHE A 132 -11.20 3.92 -19.49
N LEU A 133 -11.33 4.77 -20.52
CA LEU A 133 -10.60 6.05 -20.61
C LEU A 133 -10.94 6.98 -19.44
N ARG A 134 -12.21 7.01 -19.01
CA ARG A 134 -12.63 7.75 -17.82
C ARG A 134 -11.96 7.22 -16.56
N VAL A 135 -11.93 5.91 -16.36
CA VAL A 135 -11.26 5.27 -15.22
C VAL A 135 -9.76 5.58 -15.23
N LEU A 136 -9.11 5.59 -16.41
CA LEU A 136 -7.71 5.99 -16.56
C LEU A 136 -7.48 7.45 -16.18
N ALA A 137 -8.25 8.40 -16.73
CA ALA A 137 -8.13 9.82 -16.36
C ALA A 137 -8.44 10.08 -14.89
N ASP A 138 -9.39 9.34 -14.32
CA ASP A 138 -9.71 9.38 -12.90
C ASP A 138 -8.57 8.88 -12.01
N GLN A 139 -7.54 8.17 -12.53
CA GLN A 139 -6.34 7.85 -11.75
C GLN A 139 -5.60 9.11 -11.29
N GLY A 140 -5.68 10.21 -12.05
CA GLY A 140 -5.14 11.51 -11.64
C GLY A 140 -5.88 12.16 -10.46
N SER A 141 -7.03 11.62 -10.05
CA SER A 141 -7.81 12.05 -8.88
C SER A 141 -7.66 11.13 -7.66
N GLN A 142 -6.66 10.23 -7.68
CA GLN A 142 -6.42 9.22 -6.66
C GLN A 142 -5.15 9.48 -5.88
N ALA A 143 -5.01 8.80 -4.74
CA ALA A 143 -3.75 8.76 -4.02
C ALA A 143 -2.67 8.12 -4.89
N ASN A 144 -1.51 8.78 -4.99
CA ASN A 144 -0.38 8.28 -5.75
C ASN A 144 0.17 7.02 -5.09
N THR A 145 0.38 5.96 -5.86
CA THR A 145 1.07 4.76 -5.38
C THR A 145 2.55 4.87 -5.68
N ILE A 146 3.38 4.80 -4.65
CA ILE A 146 4.84 4.78 -4.75
C ILE A 146 5.32 3.36 -4.55
N ASN A 147 6.12 2.84 -5.49
CA ASN A 147 6.60 1.46 -5.56
C ASN A 147 8.14 1.34 -5.68
N ASP A 148 8.85 2.46 -5.74
CA ASP A 148 10.28 2.54 -6.04
C ASP A 148 11.05 3.40 -5.03
N TRP A 149 10.51 3.54 -3.81
CA TRP A 149 11.08 4.41 -2.79
C TRP A 149 12.50 3.99 -2.39
N PRO A 150 13.49 4.90 -2.46
CA PRO A 150 14.90 4.52 -2.46
C PRO A 150 15.55 4.46 -1.07
N LEU A 151 14.83 4.88 -0.02
CA LEU A 151 15.36 4.95 1.34
C LEU A 151 14.74 3.89 2.25
N THR A 152 15.55 3.40 3.19
CA THR A 152 15.14 2.48 4.25
C THR A 152 15.33 3.14 5.63
N LEU A 153 15.01 2.43 6.72
CA LEU A 153 15.27 2.97 8.07
C LEU A 153 16.78 3.16 8.32
N LYS A 154 17.63 2.37 7.65
CA LYS A 154 19.09 2.52 7.74
C LYS A 154 19.59 3.86 7.17
N SER A 155 18.82 4.48 6.27
CA SER A 155 19.12 5.79 5.68
C SER A 155 18.94 6.97 6.66
N LEU A 156 18.44 6.73 7.86
CA LEU A 156 18.16 7.76 8.86
C LEU A 156 19.39 8.09 9.71
N THR A 157 19.46 9.30 10.26
CA THR A 157 20.48 9.68 11.23
C THR A 157 20.36 8.84 12.50
N PRO A 158 21.45 8.60 13.24
CA PRO A 158 21.41 7.90 14.53
C PRO A 158 20.43 8.50 15.52
N TRP A 159 20.36 9.84 15.62
CA TRP A 159 19.39 10.48 16.50
C TRP A 159 17.94 10.26 16.03
N GLY A 160 17.68 10.29 14.71
CA GLY A 160 16.36 10.02 14.16
C GLY A 160 15.92 8.59 14.47
N LEU A 161 16.84 7.63 14.41
CA LEU A 161 16.56 6.25 14.82
C LEU A 161 16.28 6.14 16.32
N ASN A 162 17.20 6.62 17.15
CA ASN A 162 17.16 6.36 18.60
C ASN A 162 16.06 7.16 19.30
N ILE A 163 15.90 8.43 18.93
CA ILE A 163 14.95 9.33 19.58
C ILE A 163 13.57 9.13 18.98
N VAL A 164 13.44 9.01 17.65
CA VAL A 164 12.14 9.05 16.98
C VAL A 164 11.63 7.68 16.59
N ILE A 165 12.40 6.89 15.83
CA ILE A 165 11.89 5.62 15.28
C ILE A 165 11.76 4.54 16.34
N ALA A 166 12.81 4.27 17.12
CA ALA A 166 12.82 3.17 18.08
C ALA A 166 11.63 3.23 19.07
N PRO A 167 11.28 4.40 19.67
CA PRO A 167 10.15 4.47 20.58
C PRO A 167 8.77 4.24 19.94
N ILE A 168 8.64 4.40 18.62
CA ILE A 168 7.35 4.30 17.93
C ILE A 168 7.13 2.91 17.29
N LEU A 169 8.20 2.16 17.00
CA LEU A 169 8.13 0.83 16.37
C LEU A 169 7.14 -0.12 17.03
N PRO A 170 7.05 -0.25 18.38
CA PRO A 170 6.09 -1.14 19.02
C PRO A 170 4.61 -0.81 18.70
N HIS A 171 4.33 0.39 18.19
CA HIS A 171 2.98 0.91 18.00
C HIS A 171 2.55 0.99 16.53
N VAL A 172 3.47 0.88 15.56
CA VAL A 172 3.21 1.19 14.14
C VAL A 172 2.20 0.26 13.46
N LEU A 173 1.97 -0.94 14.02
CA LEU A 173 0.99 -1.89 13.51
C LEU A 173 -0.40 -1.76 14.14
N SER A 174 -0.60 -0.93 15.15
CA SER A 174 -1.92 -0.79 15.79
C SER A 174 -2.35 0.65 16.04
N HIS A 175 -1.49 1.62 15.71
CA HIS A 175 -1.74 3.03 15.93
C HIS A 175 -1.27 3.85 14.73
N VAL A 176 -1.91 5.00 14.51
CA VAL A 176 -1.47 5.97 13.50
C VAL A 176 -0.25 6.73 14.00
N VAL A 177 0.66 7.07 13.10
CA VAL A 177 1.76 7.99 13.40
C VAL A 177 1.44 9.38 12.85
N VAL A 178 1.34 10.37 13.74
CA VAL A 178 1.06 11.76 13.40
C VAL A 178 2.34 12.56 13.59
N TRP A 179 2.90 13.02 12.47
CA TRP A 179 4.08 13.86 12.38
C TRP A 179 3.65 15.32 12.31
N VAL A 180 3.96 16.13 13.32
CA VAL A 180 3.60 17.56 13.36
C VAL A 180 4.85 18.43 13.37
N GLY A 181 4.78 19.61 12.76
CA GLY A 181 5.71 20.71 13.05
C GLY A 181 6.63 21.11 11.91
N LYS A 182 7.84 21.55 12.20
CA LYS A 182 8.76 22.21 11.24
C LYS A 182 8.93 21.47 9.91
N SER A 183 8.94 22.22 8.82
CA SER A 183 9.32 21.71 7.50
C SER A 183 10.82 21.38 7.46
N HIS A 184 11.23 20.56 6.49
CA HIS A 184 12.63 20.20 6.22
C HIS A 184 13.36 19.37 7.30
N VAL A 185 12.68 18.94 8.37
CA VAL A 185 13.26 18.01 9.37
C VAL A 185 13.25 16.54 8.91
N GLY A 186 12.58 16.24 7.79
CA GLY A 186 12.54 14.90 7.20
C GLY A 186 11.27 14.10 7.49
N LYS A 187 10.17 14.71 7.96
CA LYS A 187 8.89 14.03 8.25
C LYS A 187 8.41 13.12 7.12
N SER A 188 8.24 13.68 5.91
CA SER A 188 7.72 12.93 4.77
C SER A 188 8.65 11.82 4.30
N PRO A 189 9.97 12.07 4.08
CA PRO A 189 10.90 10.99 3.72
C PRO A 189 10.97 9.86 4.75
N VAL A 190 10.90 10.17 6.04
CA VAL A 190 10.86 9.16 7.11
C VAL A 190 9.57 8.35 7.05
N SER A 191 8.43 9.03 6.88
CA SER A 191 7.12 8.39 6.74
C SER A 191 7.10 7.42 5.55
N TYR A 192 7.70 7.80 4.42
CA TYR A 192 7.83 6.95 3.24
C TYR A 192 8.76 5.75 3.45
N ALA A 193 9.90 5.95 4.12
CA ALA A 193 10.81 4.86 4.46
C ALA A 193 10.14 3.84 5.38
N LEU A 194 9.48 4.31 6.45
CA LEU A 194 8.73 3.43 7.36
C LEU A 194 7.58 2.70 6.64
N SER A 195 6.86 3.39 5.75
CA SER A 195 5.79 2.78 4.95
C SER A 195 6.31 1.68 4.03
N SER A 196 7.46 1.90 3.39
CA SER A 196 8.07 0.92 2.50
C SER A 196 8.52 -0.33 3.28
N VAL A 197 9.11 -0.15 4.46
CA VAL A 197 9.55 -1.26 5.33
C VAL A 197 8.36 -2.04 5.89
N VAL A 198 7.29 -1.38 6.35
CA VAL A 198 6.08 -2.07 6.83
C VAL A 198 5.33 -2.78 5.70
N SER A 199 5.34 -2.22 4.49
CA SER A 199 4.82 -2.91 3.30
C SER A 199 5.59 -4.21 3.04
N ALA A 200 6.93 -4.15 3.02
CA ALA A 200 7.79 -5.32 2.87
C ALA A 200 7.55 -6.37 3.96
N TYR A 201 7.44 -5.94 5.22
CA TYR A 201 7.12 -6.82 6.34
C TYR A 201 5.83 -7.62 6.10
N TRP A 202 4.73 -6.95 5.74
CA TRP A 202 3.47 -7.65 5.50
C TRP A 202 3.49 -8.55 4.27
N LEU A 203 4.24 -8.18 3.23
CA LEU A 203 4.41 -9.03 2.04
C LEU A 203 5.10 -10.34 2.38
N ILE A 204 6.12 -10.30 3.24
CA ILE A 204 6.80 -11.49 3.77
C ILE A 204 5.85 -12.31 4.65
N GLN A 205 5.15 -11.67 5.60
CA GLN A 205 4.23 -12.38 6.51
C GLN A 205 3.04 -13.03 5.77
N GLU A 206 2.61 -12.48 4.64
CA GLU A 206 1.49 -12.97 3.84
C GLU A 206 1.93 -13.85 2.65
N ASP A 207 3.23 -14.16 2.51
CA ASP A 207 3.82 -14.93 1.41
C ASP A 207 3.40 -14.41 0.01
N LYS A 208 3.53 -13.09 -0.18
CA LYS A 208 3.15 -12.41 -1.42
C LYS A 208 4.37 -11.99 -2.22
N ASN A 209 4.43 -12.47 -3.46
CA ASN A 209 5.42 -12.06 -4.44
C ASN A 209 5.03 -10.73 -5.13
N GLU A 210 5.05 -9.63 -4.36
CA GLU A 210 4.80 -8.28 -4.84
C GLU A 210 5.89 -7.34 -4.32
N SER A 211 6.17 -6.25 -5.05
CA SER A 211 7.12 -5.23 -4.55
C SER A 211 6.48 -4.35 -3.46
N PRO A 212 7.24 -3.95 -2.43
CA PRO A 212 6.81 -3.02 -1.40
C PRO A 212 6.32 -1.70 -2.01
N ARG A 213 5.21 -1.18 -1.49
CA ARG A 213 4.59 0.04 -1.99
C ARG A 213 3.69 0.70 -0.95
N PHE A 214 3.46 1.99 -1.11
CA PHE A 214 2.53 2.76 -0.26
C PHE A 214 1.77 3.78 -1.08
N GLN A 215 0.72 4.36 -0.48
CA GLN A 215 -0.02 5.47 -1.09
C GLN A 215 0.30 6.78 -0.39
N THR A 216 0.37 7.86 -1.16
CA THR A 216 0.47 9.23 -0.65
C THR A 216 -0.61 10.12 -1.26
N ALA A 217 -1.16 11.02 -0.45
CA ALA A 217 -2.13 12.01 -0.90
C ALA A 217 -2.17 13.21 0.06
N ASN A 218 -2.57 14.36 -0.49
CA ASN A 218 -2.77 15.60 0.26
C ASN A 218 -4.22 15.80 0.76
N HIS A 219 -5.13 14.90 0.39
CA HIS A 219 -6.52 14.88 0.84
C HIS A 219 -6.91 13.47 1.29
N LEU A 220 -7.58 13.36 2.44
CA LEU A 220 -8.03 12.04 2.95
C LEU A 220 -9.02 11.37 1.99
N ASP A 221 -9.77 12.18 1.23
CA ASP A 221 -10.73 11.78 0.21
C ASP A 221 -10.12 10.97 -0.94
N TYR A 222 -8.82 11.10 -1.20
CA TYR A 222 -8.15 10.40 -2.31
C TYR A 222 -7.82 8.94 -1.99
N PHE A 223 -7.76 8.56 -0.71
CA PHE A 223 -7.57 7.16 -0.31
C PHE A 223 -8.85 6.31 -0.44
N ARG A 224 -9.99 6.92 -0.77
CA ARG A 224 -11.31 6.26 -0.75
C ARG A 224 -11.57 5.34 -1.93
N LYS A 225 -10.90 5.55 -3.06
CA LYS A 225 -11.13 4.80 -4.30
C LYS A 225 -10.48 3.40 -4.28
N GLU A 226 -9.60 3.13 -3.31
CA GLU A 226 -8.97 1.81 -3.13
C GLU A 226 -9.33 1.22 -1.75
N LYS A 227 -9.61 -0.09 -1.73
CA LYS A 227 -9.79 -0.83 -0.48
C LYS A 227 -8.47 -0.83 0.32
N GLY A 228 -8.53 -0.52 1.62
CA GLY A 228 -7.36 -0.60 2.51
C GLY A 228 -6.76 -2.02 2.54
N ARG A 229 -5.42 -2.12 2.65
CA ARG A 229 -4.67 -3.38 2.74
C ARG A 229 -3.39 -3.16 3.55
N LYS A 230 -3.02 -4.13 4.38
CA LYS A 230 -1.80 -4.07 5.22
C LYS A 230 -0.51 -3.91 4.41
N THR A 231 -0.42 -4.59 3.26
CA THR A 231 0.72 -4.54 2.34
C THR A 231 0.86 -3.20 1.62
N LYS A 232 -0.09 -2.27 1.76
CA LYS A 232 -0.07 -0.96 1.12
C LYS A 232 -0.39 0.14 2.14
N PRO A 233 0.60 0.56 2.95
CA PRO A 233 0.43 1.67 3.89
C PRO A 233 -0.01 2.98 3.23
N ARG A 234 -0.54 3.90 4.03
CA ARG A 234 -1.04 5.19 3.56
C ARG A 234 -0.38 6.34 4.30
N VAL A 235 0.00 7.36 3.56
CA VAL A 235 0.62 8.57 4.09
C VAL A 235 -0.17 9.79 3.61
N PHE A 236 -0.89 10.44 4.52
CA PHE A 236 -1.41 11.77 4.26
C PHE A 236 -0.25 12.76 4.36
N ASP A 237 0.23 13.26 3.22
CA ASP A 237 1.40 14.13 3.11
C ASP A 237 1.08 15.38 2.30
N ASP A 238 1.76 16.48 2.61
CA ASP A 238 1.53 17.82 2.02
C ASP A 238 0.07 18.35 2.14
N GLY A 239 -0.80 17.62 2.82
CA GLY A 239 -2.16 18.00 3.12
C GLY A 239 -2.26 18.93 4.33
N ASN A 240 -3.39 19.62 4.44
CA ASN A 240 -3.69 20.44 5.61
C ASN A 240 -4.75 19.74 6.47
N LEU A 241 -4.30 19.10 7.55
CA LEU A 241 -5.17 18.40 8.49
C LEU A 241 -6.20 19.34 9.15
N ASN A 242 -5.95 20.65 9.19
CA ASN A 242 -6.90 21.65 9.65
C ASN A 242 -8.10 21.79 8.70
N LEU A 243 -7.99 21.37 7.43
CA LEU A 243 -9.11 21.40 6.48
C LEU A 243 -9.92 20.09 6.49
N GLU A 244 -9.47 19.07 7.22
CA GLU A 244 -10.11 17.77 7.25
C GLU A 244 -11.18 17.69 8.35
N HIS A 245 -12.35 17.17 7.99
CA HIS A 245 -13.49 17.07 8.91
C HIS A 245 -13.20 16.09 10.06
N PRO A 246 -13.62 16.37 11.32
CA PRO A 246 -13.30 15.52 12.47
C PRO A 246 -13.64 14.03 12.29
N ALA A 247 -14.78 13.73 11.66
CA ALA A 247 -15.18 12.36 11.37
C ALA A 247 -14.19 11.60 10.46
N ALA A 248 -13.58 12.27 9.49
CA ALA A 248 -12.61 11.65 8.59
C ALA A 248 -11.31 11.31 9.33
N VAL A 249 -10.81 12.26 10.12
CA VAL A 249 -9.58 12.10 10.92
C VAL A 249 -9.74 11.04 12.01
N LYS A 250 -10.88 11.01 12.71
CA LYS A 250 -11.17 9.99 13.74
C LYS A 250 -11.19 8.59 13.15
N ALA A 251 -11.67 8.43 11.92
CA ALA A 251 -11.75 7.12 11.33
C ALA A 251 -10.42 6.63 10.74
N VAL A 252 -9.60 7.52 10.16
CA VAL A 252 -8.24 7.11 9.74
C VAL A 252 -7.37 6.76 10.95
N THR A 253 -7.74 7.27 12.14
CA THR A 253 -7.06 6.95 13.40
C THR A 253 -7.58 5.69 14.10
N GLU A 254 -8.66 5.07 13.63
CA GLU A 254 -9.20 3.81 14.17
C GLU A 254 -8.57 2.58 13.48
N VAL A 255 -7.30 2.28 13.78
CA VAL A 255 -6.50 1.21 13.14
C VAL A 255 -6.71 -0.17 13.80
N ASP A 256 -7.20 -0.20 15.04
CA ASP A 256 -7.41 -1.40 15.86
C ASP A 256 -8.89 -1.86 15.94
N GLY A 257 -9.83 -1.00 15.57
CA GLY A 257 -11.28 -1.19 15.74
C GLY A 257 -11.97 -2.21 14.82
N VAL A 258 -13.26 -2.43 15.11
CA VAL A 258 -14.16 -3.41 14.45
C VAL A 258 -14.90 -2.80 13.24
N ASP A 259 -15.21 -1.51 13.28
CA ASP A 259 -15.99 -0.81 12.24
C ASP A 259 -15.10 0.20 11.49
N ARG A 260 -14.74 -0.12 10.25
CA ARG A 260 -13.61 0.53 9.53
C ARG A 260 -14.03 1.24 8.25
N LYS A 261 -15.23 1.82 8.24
CA LYS A 261 -15.76 2.52 7.08
C LYS A 261 -16.14 3.94 7.45
N THR A 262 -15.65 4.91 6.67
CA THR A 262 -16.23 6.26 6.69
C THR A 262 -17.18 6.46 5.54
N MET A 263 -18.39 6.93 5.87
CA MET A 263 -19.30 7.47 4.87
C MET A 263 -18.70 8.75 4.28
N ALA A 264 -18.43 8.75 2.98
CA ALA A 264 -18.24 9.97 2.20
C ALA A 264 -19.44 10.23 1.32
N ARG A 265 -19.52 11.43 0.72
CA ARG A 265 -20.68 11.89 -0.08
C ARG A 265 -21.13 10.89 -1.18
N TYR A 266 -20.28 9.95 -1.63
CA TYR A 266 -20.62 9.01 -2.70
C TYR A 266 -20.08 7.56 -2.55
N ASN A 267 -19.06 7.27 -1.72
CA ASN A 267 -18.49 5.93 -1.51
C ASN A 267 -17.87 5.79 -0.10
N ALA A 268 -17.75 4.57 0.44
CA ALA A 268 -17.11 4.35 1.74
C ALA A 268 -15.59 4.17 1.62
N SER A 269 -14.80 4.91 2.41
CA SER A 269 -13.37 4.61 2.59
C SER A 269 -13.25 3.43 3.54
N SER A 270 -12.46 2.41 3.18
CA SER A 270 -12.17 1.29 4.08
C SER A 270 -10.72 1.34 4.58
N TYR A 271 -10.55 1.08 5.87
CA TYR A 271 -9.26 0.95 6.53
C TYR A 271 -9.09 -0.51 6.95
N GLU A 272 -7.89 -1.08 6.77
CA GLU A 272 -7.63 -2.49 7.11
C GLU A 272 -6.96 -2.58 8.47
N LYS A 273 -7.21 -3.68 9.22
CA LYS A 273 -6.58 -3.86 10.54
C LYS A 273 -5.09 -3.87 10.33
N ASN A 274 -4.33 -3.25 11.22
CA ASN A 274 -2.88 -3.23 11.14
C ASN A 274 -2.29 -2.62 9.87
N GLN A 275 -3.08 -1.93 9.06
CA GLN A 275 -2.55 -1.12 7.98
C GLN A 275 -1.89 0.11 8.59
N LEU A 276 -0.59 0.29 8.34
CA LEU A 276 0.10 1.50 8.76
C LEU A 276 -0.53 2.71 8.05
N TYR A 277 -0.90 3.70 8.86
CA TYR A 277 -1.38 4.99 8.40
C TYR A 277 -0.54 6.08 9.07
N GLN A 278 -0.14 7.08 8.29
CA GLN A 278 0.68 8.17 8.75
C GLN A 278 0.12 9.51 8.29
N ILE A 279 0.27 10.55 9.12
CA ILE A 279 -0.23 11.90 8.85
C ILE A 279 0.93 12.87 9.04
N CYS A 280 1.31 13.59 8.00
CA CYS A 280 2.28 14.68 8.05
C CYS A 280 1.55 16.02 8.06
N SER A 281 1.74 16.80 9.12
CA SER A 281 1.15 18.12 9.31
C SER A 281 2.23 19.13 9.71
N ASN A 282 2.08 20.38 9.29
CA ASN A 282 3.02 21.47 9.59
C ASN A 282 2.55 22.43 10.71
N PRO A 283 1.26 22.80 10.82
CA PRO A 283 0.83 23.80 11.79
C PRO A 283 1.01 23.38 13.25
N TYR A 284 1.65 24.24 14.05
CA TYR A 284 1.76 24.13 15.50
C TYR A 284 1.86 25.53 16.12
N ASP A 285 1.55 25.65 17.42
CA ASP A 285 1.55 26.94 18.12
C ASP A 285 2.91 27.19 18.79
N ARG A 286 3.71 28.07 18.18
CA ARG A 286 5.02 28.47 18.72
C ARG A 286 4.93 29.31 19.99
N THR A 287 3.79 29.94 20.25
CA THR A 287 3.65 30.93 21.33
C THR A 287 3.48 30.29 22.70
N VAL A 288 3.01 29.03 22.74
CA VAL A 288 2.80 28.26 23.97
C VAL A 288 3.97 27.36 24.31
N GLU A 289 4.98 27.27 23.44
CA GLU A 289 6.12 26.38 23.62
C GLU A 289 7.04 26.88 24.75
N PRO A 290 7.25 26.10 25.82
CA PRO A 290 8.10 26.52 26.92
C PRO A 290 9.58 26.44 26.51
N PRO A 291 10.46 27.28 27.06
CA PRO A 291 11.90 27.15 26.82
C PRO A 291 12.41 25.80 27.34
N MET A 292 13.53 25.35 26.78
CA MET A 292 14.30 24.21 27.30
C MET A 292 15.63 24.75 27.86
N SER A 293 16.11 24.14 28.95
CA SER A 293 17.45 24.42 29.47
C SER A 293 18.50 24.08 28.40
N PRO A 294 19.50 24.94 28.14
CA PRO A 294 20.57 24.67 27.16
C PRO A 294 21.40 23.41 27.45
N HIS A 295 21.36 22.92 28.69
CA HIS A 295 22.10 21.72 29.12
C HIS A 295 21.23 20.48 29.26
N ALA A 296 19.91 20.59 29.04
CA ALA A 296 19.02 19.45 29.13
C ALA A 296 19.05 18.65 27.82
N THR A 297 19.26 17.35 27.90
CA THR A 297 19.12 16.43 26.75
C THR A 297 17.66 16.00 26.53
N SER A 298 16.86 16.03 27.59
CA SER A 298 15.42 15.78 27.57
C SER A 298 14.74 16.30 28.83
N ASP A 299 13.47 16.63 28.73
CA ASP A 299 12.57 16.94 29.85
C ASP A 299 11.13 16.47 29.56
N THR A 300 10.18 16.94 30.36
CA THR A 300 8.74 16.70 30.15
C THR A 300 7.97 17.99 30.18
N VAL A 301 6.94 18.10 29.33
CA VAL A 301 6.05 19.26 29.27
C VAL A 301 4.63 18.85 29.70
N PRO A 302 3.92 19.68 30.48
CA PRO A 302 2.54 19.41 30.85
C PRO A 302 1.63 19.13 29.64
N PHE A 303 0.67 18.22 29.80
CA PHE A 303 -0.22 17.81 28.70
C PHE A 303 -1.03 18.97 28.13
N ASP A 304 -1.49 19.92 28.94
CA ASP A 304 -2.28 21.06 28.50
C ASP A 304 -1.48 22.01 27.57
N ILE A 305 -0.18 22.14 27.83
CA ILE A 305 0.75 22.87 26.96
C ILE A 305 0.94 22.10 25.64
N PHE A 306 1.19 20.79 25.70
CA PHE A 306 1.31 19.96 24.51
C PHE A 306 0.03 19.96 23.66
N PHE A 307 -1.15 19.92 24.30
CA PHE A 307 -2.44 20.01 23.64
C PHE A 307 -2.57 21.30 22.84
N LYS A 308 -2.26 22.45 23.47
CA LYS A 308 -2.28 23.76 22.80
C LYS A 308 -1.26 23.82 21.66
N LEU A 309 -0.07 23.24 21.86
CA LEU A 309 1.01 23.20 20.88
C LEU A 309 0.56 22.56 19.56
N VAL A 310 -0.16 21.43 19.60
CA VAL A 310 -0.59 20.71 18.38
C VAL A 310 -1.97 21.12 17.87
N ARG A 311 -2.77 21.85 18.67
CA ARG A 311 -4.14 22.26 18.32
C ARG A 311 -4.28 22.91 16.93
N PRO A 312 -3.33 23.75 16.44
CA PRO A 312 -3.45 24.37 15.11
C PRO A 312 -3.41 23.38 13.94
N SER A 313 -2.95 22.14 14.14
CA SER A 313 -2.99 21.09 13.11
C SER A 313 -4.40 20.58 12.82
N PHE A 314 -5.40 20.89 13.66
CA PHE A 314 -6.74 20.30 13.57
C PHE A 314 -7.80 21.35 13.28
N HIS A 315 -8.87 20.93 12.60
CA HIS A 315 -10.01 21.80 12.27
C HIS A 315 -10.57 22.45 13.54
N LYS A 316 -11.10 23.67 13.42
CA LYS A 316 -11.68 24.43 14.55
C LYS A 316 -12.84 23.72 15.24
N GLU A 317 -13.54 22.83 14.53
CA GLU A 317 -14.66 22.04 15.07
C GLU A 317 -14.23 20.85 15.92
N PHE A 318 -12.94 20.51 15.95
CA PHE A 318 -12.47 19.56 16.94
C PHE A 318 -12.60 20.16 18.35
N ASP A 319 -13.46 19.55 19.15
CA ASP A 319 -13.45 19.77 20.59
C ASP A 319 -12.33 18.96 21.26
N GLU A 320 -12.24 19.08 22.59
CA GLU A 320 -11.20 18.41 23.38
C GLU A 320 -11.37 16.88 23.39
N GLU A 321 -12.60 16.38 23.47
CA GLU A 321 -12.90 14.94 23.49
C GLU A 321 -12.56 14.28 22.14
N ASP A 322 -12.80 15.00 21.04
CA ASP A 322 -12.44 14.59 19.70
C ASP A 322 -10.93 14.40 19.56
N LEU A 323 -10.14 15.37 20.05
CA LEU A 323 -8.69 15.30 20.06
C LEU A 323 -8.19 14.20 21.01
N MET A 324 -8.79 14.03 22.19
CA MET A 324 -8.48 12.93 23.10
C MET A 324 -8.73 11.57 22.45
N GLY A 325 -9.78 11.44 21.64
CA GLY A 325 -10.03 10.27 20.83
C GLY A 325 -8.92 9.99 19.82
N VAL A 326 -8.38 11.02 19.16
CA VAL A 326 -7.22 10.90 18.26
C VAL A 326 -5.96 10.50 19.03
N PHE A 327 -5.69 11.18 20.14
CA PHE A 327 -4.58 10.92 21.05
C PHE A 327 -4.57 9.51 21.64
N LYS A 328 -5.74 8.92 21.89
CA LYS A 328 -5.86 7.53 22.34
C LYS A 328 -5.29 6.53 21.33
N ARG A 329 -5.38 6.84 20.02
CA ARG A 329 -5.17 5.89 18.92
C ARG A 329 -3.94 6.19 18.07
N SER A 330 -3.19 7.22 18.44
CA SER A 330 -2.10 7.75 17.63
C SER A 330 -0.86 8.01 18.46
N VAL A 331 0.28 7.67 17.88
CA VAL A 331 1.58 8.20 18.27
C VAL A 331 1.71 9.59 17.68
N PHE A 332 2.07 10.58 18.49
CA PHE A 332 2.41 11.91 18.01
C PHE A 332 3.91 12.15 18.12
N VAL A 333 4.51 12.57 17.00
CA VAL A 333 5.89 13.05 16.94
C VAL A 333 5.85 14.50 16.47
N VAL A 334 6.25 15.43 17.34
CA VAL A 334 6.15 16.87 17.08
C VAL A 334 7.54 17.48 17.04
N PHE A 335 7.88 18.13 15.93
CA PHE A 335 9.16 18.80 15.70
C PHE A 335 8.98 20.31 15.77
N THR A 336 9.53 20.97 16.78
CA THR A 336 9.36 22.42 16.99
C THR A 336 10.68 23.16 16.89
N GLU A 337 10.69 24.46 17.21
CA GLU A 337 11.95 25.21 17.33
C GLU A 337 12.76 24.76 18.54
N VAL A 338 12.09 24.45 19.67
CA VAL A 338 12.79 24.13 20.92
C VAL A 338 13.18 22.66 21.05
N GLY A 339 12.38 21.73 20.53
CA GLY A 339 12.70 20.31 20.67
C GLY A 339 11.80 19.34 19.91
N ILE A 340 11.92 18.07 20.26
CA ILE A 340 11.23 16.94 19.65
C ILE A 340 10.34 16.28 20.71
N TYR A 341 9.03 16.29 20.51
CA TYR A 341 8.07 15.73 21.46
C TYR A 341 7.58 14.38 20.96
N ILE A 342 7.48 13.42 21.87
CA ILE A 342 6.92 12.10 21.56
C ILE A 342 5.84 11.80 22.58
N ARG A 343 4.62 11.67 22.09
CA ARG A 343 3.47 11.23 22.88
C ARG A 343 3.00 9.89 22.34
N LEU A 344 3.11 8.87 23.17
CA LEU A 344 2.60 7.54 22.87
C LEU A 344 1.06 7.50 22.96
N PRO A 345 0.41 6.51 22.33
CA PRO A 345 -1.03 6.36 22.38
C PRO A 345 -1.52 6.17 23.81
N GLY A 346 -2.67 6.77 24.15
CA GLY A 346 -3.27 6.57 25.47
C GLY A 346 -4.33 7.62 25.81
N THR A 347 -5.15 7.29 26.82
CA THR A 347 -6.21 8.16 27.33
C THR A 347 -5.75 9.11 28.44
N LYS A 348 -4.58 8.85 29.01
CA LYS A 348 -4.03 9.65 30.10
C LYS A 348 -3.52 11.00 29.61
N ARG A 349 -3.57 11.98 30.51
CA ARG A 349 -3.05 13.34 30.34
C ARG A 349 -1.67 13.49 30.99
N ASP A 350 -0.86 12.44 30.87
CA ASP A 350 0.48 12.40 31.46
C ASP A 350 1.38 13.47 30.79
N PRO A 351 2.37 14.02 31.50
CA PRO A 351 3.36 14.90 30.90
C PRO A 351 4.02 14.26 29.68
N VAL A 352 4.21 15.05 28.62
CA VAL A 352 4.75 14.58 27.35
C VAL A 352 6.26 14.73 27.34
N LYS A 353 6.97 13.66 26.97
CA LYS A 353 8.43 13.67 26.86
C LYS A 353 8.88 14.56 25.71
N ARG A 354 9.88 15.39 25.98
CA ARG A 354 10.51 16.28 25.00
C ARG A 354 12.02 16.08 25.02
N HIS A 355 12.60 15.95 23.84
CA HIS A 355 14.03 15.79 23.60
C HIS A 355 14.61 17.07 23.01
N ALA A 356 15.85 17.40 23.40
CA ALA A 356 16.60 18.47 22.76
C ALA A 356 16.92 18.11 21.30
N TRP A 357 17.06 19.12 20.46
CA TRP A 357 17.65 18.92 19.14
C TRP A 357 19.12 18.49 19.27
N PRO A 358 19.62 17.60 18.39
CA PRO A 358 21.06 17.39 18.22
C PRO A 358 21.75 18.69 17.77
N GLU A 359 22.99 18.90 18.20
CA GLU A 359 23.71 20.18 18.03
C GLU A 359 23.99 20.57 16.56
N ASP A 360 24.12 19.60 15.65
CA ASP A 360 24.68 19.86 14.32
C ASP A 360 23.74 19.62 13.13
N ASP A 361 22.93 18.55 13.18
CA ASP A 361 22.11 18.13 12.04
C ASP A 361 20.68 17.80 12.46
N VAL A 362 19.79 18.75 12.20
CA VAL A 362 18.35 18.68 12.53
C VAL A 362 17.54 17.84 11.54
N GLY A 363 18.14 17.34 10.45
CA GLY A 363 17.47 16.48 9.48
C GLY A 363 17.53 15.00 9.87
N MET A 364 16.39 14.30 9.83
CA MET A 364 16.35 12.85 10.12
C MET A 364 17.00 11.98 9.03
N ILE A 365 17.20 12.51 7.82
CA ILE A 365 17.86 11.78 6.73
C ILE A 365 19.38 11.96 6.84
N SER A 366 20.09 10.84 6.93
CA SER A 366 21.56 10.83 7.03
C SER A 366 22.20 11.61 5.89
N PRO A 367 23.31 12.33 6.13
CA PRO A 367 24.04 13.02 5.06
C PRO A 367 24.38 12.12 3.87
N ALA A 368 24.70 10.84 4.12
CA ALA A 368 25.02 9.86 3.08
C ALA A 368 23.82 9.50 2.19
N ALA A 369 22.60 9.55 2.70
CA ALA A 369 21.39 9.21 1.95
C ALA A 369 20.76 10.41 1.21
N ARG A 370 21.14 11.65 1.55
CA ARG A 370 20.60 12.87 0.93
C ARG A 370 20.81 12.95 -0.59
N PRO A 371 21.97 12.57 -1.16
CA PRO A 371 22.16 12.57 -2.61
C PRO A 371 21.18 11.63 -3.32
N THR A 372 20.93 10.44 -2.78
CA THR A 372 19.95 9.48 -3.31
C THR A 372 18.54 10.07 -3.29
N LEU A 373 18.14 10.67 -2.15
CA LEU A 373 16.84 11.33 -2.04
C LEU A 373 16.69 12.50 -3.02
N ALA A 374 17.74 13.30 -3.21
CA ALA A 374 17.75 14.42 -4.14
C ALA A 374 17.61 13.93 -5.59
N ALA A 375 18.35 12.88 -5.97
CA ALA A 375 18.26 12.28 -7.30
C ALA A 375 16.84 11.72 -7.57
N TYR A 376 16.23 11.06 -6.59
CA TYR A 376 14.85 10.57 -6.68
C TYR A 376 13.85 11.70 -6.90
N LYS A 377 13.90 12.76 -6.08
CA LYS A 377 13.01 13.92 -6.22
C LYS A 377 13.17 14.66 -7.54
N GLN A 378 14.36 14.61 -8.15
CA GLN A 378 14.65 15.22 -9.44
C GLN A 378 14.27 14.34 -10.64
N GLY A 379 13.76 13.12 -10.41
CA GLY A 379 13.47 12.15 -11.48
C GLY A 379 14.73 11.56 -12.14
N ASN A 380 15.91 11.75 -11.54
CA ASN A 380 17.19 11.25 -12.02
C ASN A 380 17.59 9.91 -11.39
N PHE A 381 16.67 9.28 -10.65
CA PHE A 381 16.91 8.00 -9.99
C PHE A 381 16.63 6.86 -10.96
N THR A 382 17.70 6.17 -11.37
CA THR A 382 17.63 5.07 -12.33
C THR A 382 17.70 3.69 -11.69
N ARG A 383 18.36 3.57 -10.52
CA ARG A 383 18.44 2.32 -9.76
C ARG A 383 18.67 2.57 -8.27
N PRO A 384 18.19 1.66 -7.39
CA PRO A 384 18.56 1.64 -5.98
C PRO A 384 20.07 1.50 -5.75
N PRO A 385 20.57 1.96 -4.59
CA PRO A 385 21.93 1.65 -4.16
C PRO A 385 22.18 0.14 -4.17
N ALA A 386 23.41 -0.29 -4.47
CA ALA A 386 23.75 -1.72 -4.47
C ALA A 386 23.56 -2.39 -3.09
N SER A 387 23.57 -1.61 -2.01
CA SER A 387 23.29 -2.07 -0.64
C SER A 387 21.80 -2.12 -0.29
N TYR A 388 20.89 -1.73 -1.18
CA TYR A 388 19.48 -1.52 -0.85
C TYR A 388 18.84 -2.74 -0.19
N ASP A 389 19.02 -3.93 -0.75
CA ASP A 389 18.40 -5.16 -0.22
C ASP A 389 18.95 -5.50 1.18
N GLN A 390 20.25 -5.34 1.39
CA GLN A 390 20.87 -5.51 2.71
C GLN A 390 20.39 -4.47 3.72
N ASP A 391 20.20 -3.23 3.27
CA ASP A 391 19.71 -2.12 4.09
C ASP A 391 18.22 -2.28 4.42
N LEU A 392 17.43 -2.85 3.50
CA LEU A 392 16.03 -3.20 3.71
C LEU A 392 15.92 -4.36 4.70
N GLN A 393 16.73 -5.41 4.54
CA GLN A 393 16.76 -6.54 5.49
C GLN A 393 17.12 -6.07 6.90
N TRP A 394 18.12 -5.20 7.04
CA TRP A 394 18.45 -4.59 8.33
C TRP A 394 17.26 -3.81 8.92
N SER A 395 16.52 -3.09 8.08
CA SER A 395 15.34 -2.32 8.50
C SER A 395 14.16 -3.21 8.91
N LEU A 396 14.01 -4.38 8.26
CA LEU A 396 13.03 -5.40 8.61
C LEU A 396 13.36 -6.04 9.96
N ASN A 397 14.63 -6.40 10.19
CA ASN A 397 15.08 -6.93 11.48
C ASN A 397 14.84 -5.90 12.60
N LEU A 398 15.13 -4.62 12.34
CA LEU A 398 14.88 -3.54 13.27
C LEU A 398 13.39 -3.41 13.61
N LEU A 399 12.52 -3.44 12.59
CA LEU A 399 11.07 -3.40 12.78
C LEU A 399 10.60 -4.60 13.60
N GLN A 400 11.04 -5.81 13.26
CA GLN A 400 10.67 -7.04 13.97
C GLN A 400 11.08 -6.98 15.45
N ALA A 401 12.32 -6.61 15.75
CA ALA A 401 12.79 -6.43 17.13
C ALA A 401 11.93 -5.41 17.89
N GLY A 402 11.59 -4.27 17.27
CA GLY A 402 10.71 -3.27 17.86
C GLY A 402 9.28 -3.76 18.09
N LEU A 403 8.74 -4.62 17.22
CA LEU A 403 7.42 -5.22 17.39
C LEU A 403 7.39 -6.31 18.48
N ASP A 404 8.48 -7.05 18.63
CA ASP A 404 8.64 -8.09 19.66
C ASP A 404 8.94 -7.49 21.04
N GLY A 405 9.15 -6.17 21.12
CA GLY A 405 9.48 -5.45 22.36
C GLY A 405 10.92 -5.69 22.81
N GLU A 406 11.79 -6.11 21.90
CA GLU A 406 13.22 -6.26 22.16
C GLU A 406 13.93 -4.89 22.22
N ASP A 407 15.07 -4.86 22.92
CA ASP A 407 15.91 -3.68 22.95
C ASP A 407 16.51 -3.40 21.57
N VAL A 408 16.10 -2.28 20.98
CA VAL A 408 16.61 -1.82 19.69
C VAL A 408 18.03 -1.28 19.83
N PRO A 409 19.01 -1.69 18.98
CA PRO A 409 20.38 -1.23 19.09
C PRO A 409 20.53 0.29 18.95
N PHE A 410 21.23 0.91 19.90
CA PHE A 410 21.49 2.35 19.87
C PHE A 410 22.50 2.72 18.79
N CYS A 411 22.12 3.55 17.82
CA CYS A 411 23.05 4.00 16.77
C CYS A 411 23.89 5.19 17.27
N THR A 412 25.15 5.31 16.84
CA THR A 412 26.03 6.44 17.22
C THR A 412 26.51 7.22 16.01
N THR A 413 26.76 8.52 16.19
CA THR A 413 27.47 9.36 15.21
C THR A 413 28.87 9.65 15.76
N THR A 414 29.90 9.29 15.00
CA THR A 414 31.30 9.59 15.28
C THR A 414 31.76 10.70 14.34
N LYS A 415 32.32 11.77 14.89
CA LYS A 415 32.90 12.86 14.12
C LYS A 415 34.38 12.95 14.41
N GLY A 416 35.16 13.18 13.36
CA GLY A 416 36.59 13.36 13.53
C GLY A 416 37.21 14.10 12.36
N THR A 417 38.50 14.30 12.48
CA THR A 417 39.35 14.83 11.43
C THR A 417 40.43 13.79 11.18
N GLU A 418 40.55 13.35 9.94
CA GLU A 418 41.63 12.45 9.54
C GLU A 418 42.99 13.10 9.82
N LEU A 419 43.84 12.42 10.59
CA LEU A 419 45.11 12.94 11.10
C LEU A 419 46.07 13.44 10.00
N PHE A 420 46.03 12.82 8.81
CA PHE A 420 46.98 13.10 7.74
C PHE A 420 46.43 13.99 6.63
N SER A 421 45.12 13.93 6.36
CA SER A 421 44.49 14.71 5.29
C SER A 421 43.83 16.00 5.80
N GLY A 422 43.63 16.12 7.11
CA GLY A 422 42.82 17.20 7.69
C GLY A 422 41.34 17.13 7.28
N ARG A 423 40.92 16.07 6.60
CA ARG A 423 39.56 15.90 6.12
C ARG A 423 38.64 15.59 7.30
N LYS A 424 37.61 16.41 7.48
CA LYS A 424 36.54 16.11 8.42
C LYS A 424 35.74 14.92 7.91
N TYR A 425 35.44 13.97 8.79
CA TYR A 425 34.58 12.84 8.51
C TYR A 425 33.45 12.75 9.52
N ILE A 426 32.34 12.17 9.06
CA ILE A 426 31.20 11.78 9.89
C ILE A 426 30.95 10.31 9.57
N GLU A 427 31.06 9.46 10.59
CA GLU A 427 30.73 8.05 10.52
C GLU A 427 29.49 7.77 11.36
N GLU A 428 28.55 7.02 10.79
CA GLU A 428 27.31 6.64 11.47
C GLU A 428 27.20 5.11 11.49
N PRO A 429 28.07 4.40 12.23
CA PRO A 429 28.01 2.94 12.29
C PRO A 429 26.64 2.51 12.81
N LYS A 430 25.96 1.68 12.02
CA LYS A 430 24.71 1.03 12.43
C LYS A 430 25.07 -0.29 13.08
N MET A 431 24.62 -0.49 14.32
CA MET A 431 24.87 -1.76 15.01
C MET A 431 24.14 -2.91 14.32
N LYS A 432 24.69 -4.12 14.44
CA LYS A 432 24.01 -5.33 14.00
C LYS A 432 22.74 -5.51 14.82
N VAL A 433 21.60 -5.56 14.15
CA VAL A 433 20.34 -6.02 14.76
C VAL A 433 20.39 -7.55 14.77
N PRO A 434 19.97 -8.22 15.86
CA PRO A 434 19.89 -9.68 15.89
C PRO A 434 19.19 -10.20 14.63
N GLU A 435 19.80 -11.17 13.96
CA GLU A 435 19.14 -11.88 12.87
C GLU A 435 18.00 -12.69 13.50
N THR A 436 16.78 -12.44 13.05
CA THR A 436 15.63 -13.21 13.53
C THR A 436 15.64 -14.55 12.80
N ALA A 437 15.37 -15.64 13.52
CA ALA A 437 15.45 -17.03 13.02
C ALA A 437 14.50 -17.37 11.84
N LYS A 438 13.82 -16.38 11.25
CA LYS A 438 12.94 -16.51 10.09
C LYS A 438 13.50 -15.88 8.81
N SER A 439 14.72 -15.32 8.80
CA SER A 439 15.19 -14.49 7.68
C SER A 439 16.18 -15.13 6.70
N GLU A 440 16.64 -16.38 6.90
CA GLU A 440 17.75 -16.92 6.10
C GLU A 440 17.41 -17.29 4.65
N ASP A 441 16.13 -17.32 4.24
CA ASP A 441 15.72 -17.84 2.91
C ASP A 441 14.95 -16.86 1.99
N TYR A 442 14.91 -15.54 2.27
CA TYR A 442 13.86 -14.66 1.70
C TYR A 442 14.30 -13.52 0.76
N LEU A 443 15.53 -13.52 0.23
CA LEU A 443 15.95 -12.60 -0.84
C LEU A 443 16.53 -13.32 -2.06
#